data_AF-J0ZTR8-F1
#
_entry.id   AF-J0ZTR8-F1
#
_cell.length_a   1.000
_cell.length_b   1.000
_cell.length_c   1.000
_cell.angle_alpha   90.00
_cell.angle_beta   90.00
_cell.angle_gamma   90.00
#
_symmetry.space_group_name_H-M   'P 1'
#
loop_
_entity.id
_entity.type
_entity.pdbx_description
1 polymer ?
#
loop_
_entity_poly.entity_id
_entity_poly.type
_entity_poly.pdbx_seq_one_letter_code
_entity_poly.pdbx_strand_id
1 'polypeptide(L)'
;MSVVQYGDDSFAAKAKALDNNLIDRDWAMTKFVAAVKGLAQVVDYESNMLESSGIPDYEEINLCKIRGLRDLNKSMSDVRRYMNQDIEHEVESLLSDLQKKLQRNSELLQTHLNAVNDLSQAMQLSGLAKELEE
;
A
#
# COMPACT_ATOMS: atom_id res chain seq x y z
N MET A 1 60.23 -4.98 -27.73
CA MET A 1 59.03 -4.16 -28.00
C MET A 1 58.03 -4.43 -26.90
N SER A 2 57.76 -3.46 -26.02
CA SER A 2 56.83 -3.63 -24.89
C SER A 2 55.43 -3.22 -25.37
N VAL A 3 54.52 -4.19 -25.45
CA VAL A 3 53.13 -3.94 -25.81
C VAL A 3 52.41 -3.50 -24.55
N VAL A 4 52.14 -2.20 -24.46
CA VAL A 4 51.37 -1.62 -23.37
C VAL A 4 49.89 -1.90 -23.64
N GLN A 5 49.31 -2.87 -22.92
CA GLN A 5 47.86 -3.10 -22.88
C GLN A 5 47.21 -2.07 -21.93
N TYR A 6 46.96 -0.86 -22.43
CA TYR A 6 45.98 0.06 -21.82
C TYR A 6 44.72 0.03 -22.67
N GLY A 7 43.66 -0.63 -22.19
CA GLY A 7 42.39 -0.56 -22.90
C GLY A 7 41.20 -1.27 -22.27
N ASP A 8 41.39 -2.39 -21.57
CA ASP A 8 40.25 -3.29 -21.32
C ASP A 8 39.62 -3.18 -19.92
N ASP A 9 40.39 -2.77 -18.90
CA ASP A 9 39.89 -2.69 -17.52
C ASP A 9 38.79 -1.63 -17.33
N SER A 10 38.82 -0.54 -18.11
CA SER A 10 37.84 0.55 -18.03
C SER A 10 36.47 0.14 -18.59
N PHE A 11 36.44 -0.67 -19.65
CA PHE A 11 35.20 -1.16 -20.25
C PHE A 11 34.57 -2.24 -19.37
N ALA A 12 35.37 -3.18 -18.87
CA ALA A 12 34.91 -4.21 -17.94
C ALA A 12 34.39 -3.62 -16.61
N ALA A 13 35.03 -2.58 -16.08
CA ALA A 13 34.55 -1.89 -14.87
C ALA A 13 33.23 -1.15 -15.10
N LYS A 14 33.07 -0.48 -16.26
CA LYS A 14 31.81 0.19 -16.63
C LYS A 14 30.68 -0.81 -16.85
N ALA A 15 30.95 -1.94 -17.51
CA ALA A 15 29.95 -2.99 -17.73
C ALA A 15 29.46 -3.58 -16.40
N LYS A 16 30.38 -3.91 -15.47
CA LYS A 16 30.03 -4.40 -14.13
C LYS A 16 29.23 -3.38 -13.31
N ALA A 17 29.59 -2.10 -13.39
CA ALA A 17 28.86 -1.04 -12.69
C ALA A 17 27.44 -0.88 -13.25
N LEU A 18 27.25 -1.04 -14.56
CA LEU A 18 25.95 -0.95 -15.20
C LEU A 18 25.07 -2.16 -14.82
N ASP A 19 25.65 -3.35 -14.78
CA ASP A 19 24.97 -4.60 -14.38
C ASP A 19 24.53 -4.57 -12.91
N ASN A 20 25.41 -4.09 -12.01
CA ASN A 20 25.06 -3.91 -10.59
C ASN A 20 23.91 -2.91 -10.41
N ASN A 21 23.88 -1.80 -11.17
CA ASN A 21 22.79 -0.83 -11.10
C ASN A 21 21.45 -1.41 -11.58
N LEU A 22 21.47 -2.31 -12.58
CA LEU A 22 20.25 -3.00 -13.04
C LEU A 22 19.73 -3.96 -11.97
N ILE A 23 20.62 -4.74 -11.33
CA ILE A 23 20.25 -5.66 -10.24
C ILE A 23 19.68 -4.87 -9.05
N ASP A 24 20.33 -3.78 -8.64
CA ASP A 24 19.88 -2.96 -7.52
C ASP A 24 18.51 -2.31 -7.79
N ARG A 25 18.28 -1.86 -9.03
CA ARG A 25 17.00 -1.32 -9.48
C ARG A 25 15.90 -2.38 -9.44
N ASP A 26 16.13 -3.54 -10.03
CA ASP A 26 15.14 -4.62 -10.09
C ASP A 26 14.80 -5.12 -8.67
N TRP A 27 15.80 -5.13 -7.78
CA TRP A 27 15.59 -5.42 -6.37
C TRP A 27 14.77 -4.34 -5.63
N ALA A 28 15.06 -3.06 -5.88
CA ALA A 28 14.28 -1.95 -5.34
C ALA A 28 12.81 -2.03 -5.79
N MET A 29 12.59 -2.31 -7.07
CA MET A 29 11.23 -2.44 -7.63
C MET A 29 10.51 -3.66 -7.06
N THR A 30 11.19 -4.81 -6.94
CA THR A 30 10.62 -6.02 -6.32
C THR A 30 10.14 -5.75 -4.90
N LYS A 31 10.94 -5.04 -4.08
CA LYS A 31 10.55 -4.65 -2.72
C LYS A 31 9.34 -3.73 -2.71
N PHE A 32 9.31 -2.76 -3.62
CA PHE A 32 8.19 -1.83 -3.74
C PHE A 32 6.90 -2.56 -4.10
N VAL A 33 6.93 -3.41 -5.12
CA VAL A 33 5.79 -4.24 -5.53
C VAL A 33 5.30 -5.13 -4.38
N ALA A 34 6.23 -5.75 -3.63
CA ALA A 34 5.88 -6.56 -2.47
C ALA A 34 5.19 -5.74 -1.37
N ALA A 35 5.69 -4.53 -1.08
CA ALA A 35 5.11 -3.63 -0.08
C ALA A 35 3.70 -3.17 -0.49
N VAL A 36 3.51 -2.77 -1.76
CA VAL A 36 2.18 -2.38 -2.28
C VAL A 36 1.21 -3.54 -2.19
N LYS A 37 1.60 -4.74 -2.67
CA LYS A 37 0.73 -5.92 -2.65
C LYS A 37 0.38 -6.36 -1.24
N GLY A 38 1.35 -6.37 -0.33
CA GLY A 38 1.11 -6.71 1.07
C GLY A 38 0.12 -5.76 1.73
N LEU A 39 0.28 -4.44 1.52
CA LEU A 39 -0.66 -3.46 2.04
C LEU A 39 -2.06 -3.60 1.40
N ALA A 40 -2.13 -3.81 0.08
CA ALA A 40 -3.39 -4.03 -0.63
C ALA A 40 -4.14 -5.25 -0.10
N GLN A 41 -3.44 -6.35 0.21
CA GLN A 41 -4.04 -7.56 0.77
C GLN A 41 -4.67 -7.31 2.16
N VAL A 42 -4.00 -6.53 3.02
CA VAL A 42 -4.54 -6.17 4.34
C VAL A 42 -5.80 -5.33 4.21
N VAL A 43 -5.81 -4.38 3.28
CA VAL A 43 -6.97 -3.52 2.98
C VAL A 43 -8.13 -4.34 2.40
N ASP A 44 -7.84 -5.28 1.49
CA ASP A 44 -8.85 -6.18 0.94
C ASP A 44 -9.43 -7.08 2.03
N TYR A 45 -8.58 -7.64 2.89
CA TYR A 45 -9.01 -8.47 4.00
C TYR A 45 -9.98 -7.72 4.92
N GLU A 46 -9.63 -6.51 5.34
CA GLU A 46 -10.52 -5.69 6.15
C GLU A 46 -11.83 -5.38 5.43
N SER A 47 -11.76 -4.97 4.15
CA SER A 47 -12.96 -4.67 3.36
C SER A 47 -13.89 -5.88 3.27
N ASN A 48 -13.34 -7.07 3.04
CA ASN A 48 -14.10 -8.32 3.00
C ASN A 48 -14.72 -8.64 4.37
N MET A 49 -14.02 -8.36 5.48
CA MET A 49 -14.56 -8.54 6.82
C MET A 49 -15.72 -7.57 7.10
N LEU A 50 -15.60 -6.31 6.66
CA LEU A 50 -16.65 -5.30 6.76
C LEU A 50 -17.90 -5.67 5.93
N GLU A 51 -17.73 -6.29 4.77
CA GLU A 51 -18.84 -6.71 3.90
C GLU A 51 -19.50 -8.01 4.36
N SER A 52 -18.72 -8.96 4.88
CA SER A 52 -19.20 -10.28 5.31
C SER A 52 -19.82 -10.30 6.71
N SER A 53 -19.95 -9.15 7.38
CA SER A 53 -20.36 -9.03 8.79
C SER A 53 -19.45 -9.83 9.74
N GLY A 54 -18.18 -9.99 9.38
CA GLY A 54 -17.20 -10.64 10.24
C GLY A 54 -16.88 -9.77 11.47
N ILE A 55 -16.19 -10.36 12.45
CA ILE A 55 -15.63 -9.64 13.60
C ILE A 55 -14.13 -9.48 13.35
N PRO A 56 -13.69 -8.42 12.66
CA PRO A 56 -12.27 -8.18 12.42
C PRO A 56 -11.55 -7.80 13.71
N ASP A 57 -10.34 -8.31 13.87
CA ASP A 57 -9.37 -7.79 14.83
C ASP A 57 -8.78 -6.49 14.25
N TYR A 58 -9.43 -5.36 14.55
CA TYR A 58 -9.00 -4.06 14.06
C TYR A 58 -7.64 -3.64 14.61
N GLU A 59 -7.21 -4.14 15.77
CA GLU A 59 -5.91 -3.79 16.33
C GLU A 59 -4.79 -4.40 15.47
N GLU A 60 -4.89 -5.71 15.19
CA GLU A 60 -3.91 -6.38 14.32
C GLU A 60 -3.96 -5.84 12.88
N ILE A 61 -5.15 -5.61 12.32
CA ILE A 61 -5.29 -5.01 10.98
C ILE A 61 -4.61 -3.65 10.91
N ASN A 62 -4.85 -2.77 11.89
CA ASN A 62 -4.25 -1.44 11.89
C ASN A 62 -2.73 -1.50 12.07
N LEU A 63 -2.24 -2.41 12.91
CA LEU A 63 -0.81 -2.65 13.07
C LEU A 63 -0.15 -3.10 11.76
N CYS A 64 -0.79 -4.03 11.04
CA CYS A 64 -0.37 -4.47 9.71
C CYS A 64 -0.36 -3.32 8.70
N LYS A 65 -1.39 -2.46 8.67
CA LYS A 65 -1.42 -1.28 7.80
C LYS A 65 -0.29 -0.30 8.10
N ILE A 66 -0.03 0.00 9.38
CA ILE A 66 1.05 0.91 9.81
C ILE A 66 2.41 0.36 9.36
N ARG A 67 2.65 -0.95 9.54
CA ARG A 67 3.87 -1.62 9.06
C ARG A 67 3.97 -1.56 7.54
N GLY A 68 2.89 -1.92 6.82
CA GLY A 68 2.84 -1.89 5.36
C GLY A 68 3.09 -0.50 4.78
N LEU A 69 2.51 0.55 5.37
CA LEU A 69 2.77 1.95 4.97
C LEU A 69 4.23 2.36 5.20
N ARG A 70 4.83 1.92 6.31
CA ARG A 70 6.25 2.16 6.57
C ARG A 70 7.14 1.50 5.53
N ASP A 71 6.86 0.24 5.20
CA ASP A 71 7.62 -0.53 4.21
C ASP A 71 7.44 0.03 2.80
N LEU A 72 6.23 0.48 2.46
CA LEU A 72 5.94 1.18 1.22
C LEU A 72 6.73 2.49 1.11
N ASN A 73 6.72 3.33 2.15
CA ASN A 73 7.46 4.59 2.16
C ASN A 73 8.97 4.37 2.01
N LYS A 74 9.50 3.33 2.67
CA LYS A 74 10.91 2.96 2.58
C LYS A 74 11.27 2.49 1.17
N SER A 75 10.52 1.55 0.63
CA SER A 75 10.76 1.00 -0.71
C SER A 75 10.58 2.04 -1.82
N MET A 76 9.63 2.97 -1.67
CA MET A 76 9.46 4.10 -2.59
C MET A 76 10.69 5.02 -2.62
N SER A 77 11.33 5.23 -1.46
CA SER A 77 12.58 5.98 -1.37
C SER A 77 13.74 5.29 -2.09
N ASP A 78 13.76 3.96 -2.08
CA ASP A 78 14.74 3.15 -2.79
C ASP A 78 14.51 3.21 -4.32
N VAL A 79 13.26 3.05 -4.77
CA VAL A 79 12.88 3.11 -6.20
C VAL A 79 13.16 4.49 -6.81
N ARG A 80 12.96 5.58 -6.05
CA ARG A 80 13.18 6.95 -6.52
C ARG A 80 14.58 7.18 -7.12
N ARG A 81 15.59 6.42 -6.68
CA ARG A 81 16.98 6.53 -7.18
C ARG A 81 17.14 6.06 -8.63
N TYR A 82 16.22 5.23 -9.10
CA TYR A 82 16.27 4.60 -10.41
C TYR A 82 15.12 5.07 -11.31
N MET A 83 14.45 6.15 -10.93
CA MET A 83 13.24 6.63 -11.58
C MET A 83 13.50 6.96 -13.06
N ASN A 84 12.69 6.37 -13.93
CA ASN A 84 12.60 6.67 -15.35
C ASN A 84 11.13 6.55 -15.77
N GLN A 85 10.81 6.93 -17.01
CA GLN A 85 9.41 6.98 -17.47
C GLN A 85 8.67 5.64 -17.34
N ASP A 86 9.33 4.52 -17.62
CA ASP A 86 8.71 3.19 -17.53
C ASP A 86 8.41 2.82 -16.06
N ILE A 87 9.35 3.08 -15.16
CA ILE A 87 9.20 2.83 -13.72
C ILE A 87 8.15 3.76 -13.12
N GLU A 88 8.10 5.03 -13.54
CA GLU A 88 7.07 5.97 -13.10
C GLU A 88 5.68 5.45 -13.43
N HIS A 89 5.45 5.01 -14.68
CA HIS A 89 4.17 4.46 -15.09
C HIS A 89 3.79 3.19 -14.32
N GLU A 90 4.73 2.29 -14.05
CA GLU A 90 4.46 1.09 -13.26
C GLU A 90 4.12 1.42 -11.80
N VAL A 91 4.90 2.31 -11.18
CA VAL A 91 4.66 2.81 -9.81
C VAL A 91 3.30 3.49 -9.71
N GLU A 92 2.96 4.38 -10.64
CA GLU A 92 1.66 5.06 -10.71
C GLU A 92 0.50 4.07 -10.82
N SER A 93 0.62 3.07 -11.70
CA SER A 93 -0.40 2.03 -11.86
C SER A 93 -0.64 1.27 -10.56
N LEU A 94 0.42 0.85 -9.88
CA LEU A 94 0.35 0.09 -8.62
C LEU A 94 -0.24 0.93 -7.48
N LEU A 95 0.15 2.20 -7.38
CA LEU A 95 -0.38 3.11 -6.36
C LEU A 95 -1.84 3.47 -6.63
N SER A 96 -2.23 3.64 -7.90
CA SER A 96 -3.63 3.91 -8.27
C SER A 96 -4.55 2.78 -7.85
N ASP A 97 -4.14 1.52 -8.04
CA ASP A 97 -4.95 0.38 -7.64
C ASP A 97 -5.05 0.22 -6.12
N LEU A 98 -3.96 0.49 -5.39
CA LEU A 98 -3.99 0.56 -3.93
C LEU A 98 -4.91 1.68 -3.44
N GLN A 99 -4.87 2.85 -4.08
CA GLN A 99 -5.73 3.98 -3.75
C GLN A 99 -7.20 3.63 -3.91
N LYS A 100 -7.59 2.97 -5.01
CA LYS A 100 -8.98 2.51 -5.22
C LYS A 100 -9.44 1.56 -4.12
N LYS A 101 -8.58 0.64 -3.67
CA LYS A 101 -8.89 -0.30 -2.58
C LYS A 101 -9.11 0.44 -1.25
N LEU A 102 -8.23 1.38 -0.91
CA LEU A 102 -8.36 2.21 0.28
C LEU A 102 -9.63 3.07 0.23
N GLN A 103 -9.95 3.65 -0.93
CA GLN A 103 -11.17 4.42 -1.15
C GLN A 103 -12.42 3.58 -0.88
N ARG A 104 -12.51 2.37 -1.46
CA ARG A 104 -13.62 1.44 -1.20
C ARG A 104 -13.74 1.08 0.28
N ASN A 105 -12.62 0.78 0.94
CA ASN A 105 -12.61 0.46 2.37
C ASN A 105 -13.15 1.62 3.21
N SER A 106 -12.73 2.85 2.90
CA SER A 106 -13.22 4.07 3.57
C SER A 106 -14.72 4.27 3.37
N GLU A 107 -15.24 4.00 2.17
CA GLU A 107 -16.67 4.10 1.87
C GLU A 107 -17.49 3.08 2.70
N LEU A 108 -17.02 1.84 2.83
CA LEU A 108 -17.65 0.83 3.68
C LEU A 108 -17.70 1.25 5.15
N LEU A 109 -16.59 1.74 5.69
CA LEU A 109 -16.53 2.25 7.06
C LEU A 109 -17.49 3.43 7.27
N GLN A 110 -17.58 4.33 6.30
CA GLN A 110 -18.52 5.45 6.36
C GLN A 110 -19.98 4.98 6.35
N THR A 111 -20.32 3.98 5.51
CA THR A 111 -21.65 3.37 5.51
C THR A 111 -22.00 2.77 6.86
N HIS A 112 -21.08 2.01 7.47
CA HIS A 112 -21.29 1.42 8.80
C HIS A 112 -21.44 2.47 9.89
N LEU A 113 -20.63 3.54 9.86
CA LEU A 113 -20.75 4.65 10.81
C LEU A 113 -22.13 5.34 10.70
N ASN A 114 -22.59 5.57 9.47
CA ASN A 114 -23.91 6.16 9.24
C ASN A 114 -25.03 5.25 9.78
N ALA A 115 -24.96 3.95 9.53
CA ALA A 115 -25.93 2.99 10.05
C ALA A 115 -25.99 2.98 11.58
N VAL A 116 -24.84 3.04 12.26
CA VAL A 116 -24.78 3.13 13.73
C VAL A 116 -25.40 4.44 14.24
N ASN A 117 -25.16 5.56 13.54
CA ASN A 117 -25.77 6.85 13.89
C ASN A 117 -27.30 6.81 13.74
N ASP A 118 -27.82 6.26 12.65
CA ASP A 118 -29.26 6.13 12.41
C ASP A 118 -29.93 5.26 13.49
N LEU A 119 -29.29 4.15 13.88
CA LEU A 119 -29.76 3.28 14.96
C LEU A 119 -29.78 4.02 16.31
N SER A 120 -28.73 4.78 16.61
CA SER A 120 -28.66 5.58 17.84
C SER A 120 -29.79 6.61 17.91
N GLN A 121 -30.08 7.31 16.81
CA GLN A 121 -31.19 8.27 16.74
C GLN A 121 -32.56 7.59 16.89
N ALA A 122 -32.78 6.45 16.23
CA ALA A 122 -34.01 5.68 16.37
C ALA A 122 -34.26 5.23 17.82
N MET A 123 -33.21 4.82 18.54
CA MET A 123 -33.31 4.46 19.95
C MET A 123 -33.68 5.66 20.84
N GLN A 124 -33.09 6.83 20.59
CA GLN A 124 -33.42 8.05 21.34
C GLN A 124 -34.88 8.47 21.14
N LEU A 125 -35.38 8.43 19.90
CA LEU A 125 -36.77 8.74 19.58
C LEU A 125 -37.74 7.73 20.20
N SER A 126 -37.38 6.43 20.23
CA SER A 126 -38.18 5.40 20.89
C SER A 126 -38.21 5.56 22.41
N GLY A 127 -37.11 6.04 23.03
CA GLY A 127 -37.07 6.35 24.47
C GLY A 127 -37.98 7.53 24.82
N LEU A 128 -37.92 8.61 24.03
CA LEU A 128 -38.78 9.78 24.21
C LEU A 128 -40.27 9.47 24.01
N ALA A 129 -40.61 8.57 23.10
CA ALA A 129 -42.00 8.13 22.91
C ALA A 129 -42.54 7.37 24.13
N LYS A 130 -41.70 6.59 24.82
CA LYS A 130 -42.11 5.86 26.04
C LYS A 130 -42.30 6.78 27.25
N GLU A 131 -41.49 7.85 27.38
CA GLU A 131 -41.66 8.84 28.45
C GLU A 131 -42.91 9.72 28.29
N LEU A 132 -43.47 9.82 27.08
CA LEU A 132 -44.72 10.55 26.80
C LEU A 132 -45.98 9.69 26.98
N GLU A 133 -45.83 8.37 27.13
CA GLU A 133 -46.92 7.41 27.36
C GLU A 133 -47.09 7.01 28.85
N GLU A 134 -46.18 7.45 29.74
CA GLU A 134 -46.28 7.34 31.21
C GLU A 134 -46.82 8.63 31.86
#